data_AF-A0A419TA26-F1
#
_entry.id   AF-A0A419TA26-F1
#
_cell.length_a   1.000
_cell.length_b   1.000
_cell.length_c   1.000
_cell.angle_alpha   90.00
_cell.angle_beta   90.00
_cell.angle_gamma   90.00
#
_symmetry.space_group_name_H-M   'P 1'
#
loop_
_entity.id
_entity.type
_entity.pdbx_description
1 polymer ?
#
loop_
_entity_poly.entity_id
_entity_poly.type
_entity_poly.pdbx_seq_one_letter_code
_entity_poly.pdbx_strand_id
1 'polypeptide(L)'
;MEKSDRGKQYYDKLLEKNFTKFFIKKIYNSSKKSFKKLTKIKIIKLKKTKDNKNKNNKEKKKRKRISIGLFNNVRKLSLKQQLMIVFILISIVPVTLLGFVTYNKVYSQVSKVQKNMLSAHALGVKNNIDTTISSAENVFKSLSAQTDMLVLLEDIHNDNKLDNIISLNKVLLSLKNAVNSSDGLYETIFITNVKGNVIGDGSRYKEVYENINISNTDYYKKLKVDEKGVVIGKPIISKATGRYVIPVAKPIDSLSDRLGIMVIMFDLEEFTKPFKEVKIGKTGYIYIVNEKGTIVYHKEKDKLLTKIENSLINNAIIEIKKVKRIYRALVFIHMIA
;
A
#
# COMPACT_ATOMS: atom_id res chain seq x y z
N MET A 1 -9.73 21.26 -6.50
CA MET A 1 -10.19 20.05 -7.21
C MET A 1 -9.27 19.64 -8.36
N GLU A 2 -8.78 20.56 -9.20
CA GLU A 2 -7.96 20.25 -10.41
C GLU A 2 -6.59 19.56 -10.18
N LYS A 3 -5.96 19.71 -9.00
CA LYS A 3 -4.65 19.11 -8.69
C LYS A 3 -4.73 17.63 -8.29
N SER A 4 -5.91 17.14 -7.91
CA SER A 4 -6.15 15.73 -7.52
C SER A 4 -6.20 14.81 -8.74
N ASP A 5 -6.76 15.29 -9.86
CA ASP A 5 -6.92 14.49 -11.08
C ASP A 5 -5.59 14.26 -11.82
N ARG A 6 -4.66 15.23 -11.80
CA ARG A 6 -3.34 15.06 -12.44
C ARG A 6 -2.48 14.00 -11.74
N GLY A 7 -2.60 13.88 -10.42
CA GLY A 7 -1.89 12.85 -9.63
C GLY A 7 -2.41 11.44 -9.92
N LYS A 8 -3.73 11.29 -10.05
CA LYS A 8 -4.38 10.03 -10.42
C LYS A 8 -4.00 9.59 -11.84
N GLN A 9 -4.00 10.52 -12.81
CA GLN A 9 -3.57 10.25 -14.19
C GLN A 9 -2.11 9.80 -14.30
N TYR A 10 -1.22 10.36 -13.48
CA TYR A 10 0.20 10.00 -13.46
C TYR A 10 0.42 8.61 -12.84
N TYR A 11 -0.30 8.30 -11.75
CA TYR A 11 -0.25 7.00 -11.09
C TYR A 11 -0.82 5.87 -11.96
N ASP A 12 -1.93 6.14 -12.66
CA ASP A 12 -2.54 5.21 -13.61
C ASP A 12 -1.62 4.94 -14.81
N LYS A 13 -0.92 5.96 -15.34
CA LYS A 13 0.07 5.78 -16.42
C LYS A 13 1.30 4.96 -15.99
N LEU A 14 1.78 5.13 -14.75
CA LEU A 14 2.91 4.36 -14.20
C LEU A 14 2.53 2.89 -13.96
N LEU A 15 1.35 2.67 -13.39
CA LEU A 15 0.80 1.32 -13.22
C LEU A 15 0.57 0.66 -14.57
N GLU A 16 -0.05 1.33 -15.54
CA GLU A 16 -0.25 0.76 -16.88
C GLU A 16 1.07 0.37 -17.54
N LYS A 17 2.09 1.23 -17.52
CA LYS A 17 3.38 1.02 -18.22
C LYS A 17 4.21 -0.11 -17.61
N ASN A 18 4.17 -0.28 -16.29
CA ASN A 18 4.88 -1.35 -15.59
C ASN A 18 4.11 -2.68 -15.62
N PHE A 19 2.77 -2.64 -15.54
CA PHE A 19 1.92 -3.84 -15.63
C PHE A 19 1.86 -4.40 -17.05
N THR A 20 1.80 -3.56 -18.09
CA THR A 20 1.93 -4.01 -19.49
C THR A 20 3.31 -4.58 -19.77
N LYS A 21 4.41 -3.96 -19.30
CA LYS A 21 5.75 -4.56 -19.43
C LYS A 21 5.85 -5.92 -18.74
N PHE A 22 5.25 -6.10 -17.57
CA PHE A 22 5.23 -7.39 -16.86
C PHE A 22 4.41 -8.44 -17.60
N PHE A 23 3.21 -8.10 -18.08
CA PHE A 23 2.37 -9.03 -18.84
C PHE A 23 2.96 -9.37 -20.20
N ILE A 24 3.51 -8.39 -20.92
CA ILE A 24 4.23 -8.63 -22.18
C ILE A 24 5.44 -9.51 -21.93
N LYS A 25 6.20 -9.31 -20.85
CA LYS A 25 7.35 -10.17 -20.49
C LYS A 25 6.91 -11.58 -20.07
N LYS A 26 5.76 -11.74 -19.40
CA LYS A 26 5.20 -13.04 -18.97
C LYS A 26 4.58 -13.80 -20.15
N ILE A 27 3.89 -13.11 -21.06
CA ILE A 27 3.37 -13.65 -22.33
C ILE A 27 4.55 -14.01 -23.24
N TYR A 28 5.57 -13.15 -23.35
CA TYR A 28 6.79 -13.42 -24.11
C TYR A 28 7.57 -14.62 -23.53
N ASN A 29 7.69 -14.73 -22.21
CA ASN A 29 8.39 -15.87 -21.58
C ASN A 29 7.58 -17.16 -21.64
N SER A 30 6.25 -17.11 -21.50
CA SER A 30 5.35 -18.25 -21.63
C SER A 30 5.30 -18.74 -23.08
N SER A 31 5.18 -17.82 -24.04
CA SER A 31 5.27 -18.12 -25.46
C SER A 31 6.65 -18.66 -25.83
N LYS A 32 7.75 -18.10 -25.29
CA LYS A 32 9.12 -18.60 -25.49
C LYS A 32 9.37 -19.97 -24.85
N LYS A 33 8.70 -20.32 -23.75
CA LYS A 33 8.77 -21.65 -23.11
C LYS A 33 8.00 -22.70 -23.91
N SER A 34 6.82 -22.36 -24.41
CA SER A 34 6.04 -23.17 -25.36
C SER A 34 6.74 -23.30 -26.71
N PHE A 35 7.37 -22.23 -27.22
CA PHE A 35 8.20 -22.25 -28.42
C PHE A 35 9.48 -23.06 -28.20
N LYS A 36 10.15 -22.98 -27.04
CA LYS A 36 11.31 -23.83 -26.71
C LYS A 36 10.96 -25.31 -26.63
N LYS A 37 9.75 -25.65 -26.17
CA LYS A 37 9.24 -27.03 -26.13
C LYS A 37 8.98 -27.55 -27.56
N LEU A 38 8.42 -26.71 -28.42
CA LEU A 38 8.20 -27.00 -29.86
C LEU A 38 9.51 -26.99 -30.68
N THR A 39 10.50 -26.18 -30.32
CA THR A 39 11.81 -26.17 -30.99
C THR A 39 12.71 -27.30 -30.49
N LYS A 40 12.64 -27.75 -29.23
CA LYS A 40 13.36 -28.98 -28.78
C LYS A 40 12.91 -30.22 -29.55
N ILE A 41 11.61 -30.37 -29.84
CA ILE A 41 11.06 -31.46 -30.66
C ILE A 41 11.58 -31.39 -32.12
N LYS A 42 11.90 -30.18 -32.61
CA LYS A 42 12.49 -29.96 -33.95
C LYS A 42 14.04 -30.03 -33.98
N ILE A 43 14.72 -29.69 -32.88
CA ILE A 43 16.19 -29.59 -32.79
C ILE A 43 16.83 -30.98 -32.79
N ILE A 44 16.15 -32.03 -32.29
CA ILE A 44 16.65 -33.41 -32.39
C ILE A 44 16.75 -33.87 -33.87
N LYS A 45 16.05 -33.23 -34.82
CA LYS A 45 16.06 -33.62 -36.24
C LYS A 45 16.95 -32.80 -37.17
N LEU A 46 17.68 -31.77 -36.70
CA LEU A 46 18.36 -30.82 -37.61
C LEU A 46 19.75 -30.38 -37.14
N LYS A 47 20.62 -31.34 -36.81
CA LYS A 47 22.07 -31.11 -36.76
C LYS A 47 22.68 -31.51 -38.11
N LYS A 48 22.57 -30.63 -39.13
CA LYS A 48 23.54 -30.52 -40.24
C LYS A 48 23.34 -29.25 -41.07
N THR A 49 24.50 -28.60 -41.27
CA THR A 49 24.95 -27.68 -42.34
C THR A 49 24.45 -26.23 -42.40
N LYS A 50 25.46 -25.36 -42.24
CA LYS A 50 25.57 -23.96 -42.69
C LYS A 50 25.38 -23.91 -44.21
N ASP A 51 24.53 -22.99 -44.67
CA ASP A 51 24.65 -22.28 -45.95
C ASP A 51 23.47 -21.31 -46.05
N ASN A 52 23.76 -20.03 -45.81
CA ASN A 52 22.79 -19.01 -45.45
C ASN A 52 22.76 -17.90 -46.50
N LYS A 53 22.13 -18.20 -47.64
CA LYS A 53 21.55 -17.20 -48.58
C LYS A 53 20.48 -17.83 -49.48
N ASN A 54 20.55 -19.13 -49.74
CA ASN A 54 19.51 -19.91 -50.44
C ASN A 54 18.33 -20.38 -49.55
N LYS A 55 18.42 -20.23 -48.22
CA LYS A 55 17.41 -20.68 -47.25
C LYS A 55 16.15 -19.81 -47.22
N ASN A 56 16.26 -18.50 -47.44
CA ASN A 56 15.09 -17.60 -47.46
C ASN A 56 14.17 -17.85 -48.67
N ASN A 57 14.73 -18.20 -49.83
CA ASN A 57 13.93 -18.60 -51.00
C ASN A 57 13.40 -20.03 -50.89
N LYS A 58 14.16 -20.98 -50.32
CA LYS A 58 13.68 -22.35 -50.07
C LYS A 58 12.62 -22.42 -48.96
N GLU A 59 12.69 -21.60 -47.92
CA GLU A 59 11.65 -21.52 -46.88
C GLU A 59 10.40 -20.77 -47.35
N LYS A 60 10.53 -19.68 -48.13
CA LYS A 60 9.37 -19.05 -48.82
C LYS A 60 8.74 -20.01 -49.83
N LYS A 61 9.52 -20.76 -50.63
CA LYS A 61 9.03 -21.83 -51.51
C LYS A 61 8.44 -23.01 -50.74
N LYS A 62 8.99 -23.41 -49.57
CA LYS A 62 8.42 -24.45 -48.70
C LYS A 62 7.10 -24.00 -48.07
N ARG A 63 6.99 -22.76 -47.58
CA ARG A 63 5.74 -22.21 -47.05
C ARG A 63 4.67 -22.06 -48.14
N LYS A 64 5.03 -21.58 -49.34
CA LYS A 64 4.16 -21.59 -50.53
C LYS A 64 3.75 -23.03 -50.92
N ARG A 65 4.67 -24.00 -50.91
CA ARG A 65 4.34 -25.41 -51.20
C ARG A 65 3.45 -26.07 -50.14
N ILE A 66 3.58 -25.68 -48.87
CA ILE A 66 2.74 -26.21 -47.79
C ILE A 66 1.32 -25.64 -47.88
N SER A 67 1.16 -24.34 -48.17
CA SER A 67 -0.17 -23.75 -48.39
C SER A 67 -0.82 -24.30 -49.67
N ILE A 68 -0.07 -24.44 -50.77
CA ILE A 68 -0.58 -24.96 -52.05
C ILE A 68 -0.86 -26.49 -51.98
N GLY A 69 -0.07 -27.25 -51.23
CA GLY A 69 -0.25 -28.70 -51.07
C GLY A 69 -1.50 -29.08 -50.27
N LEU A 70 -1.89 -28.25 -49.30
CA LEU A 70 -3.17 -28.40 -48.58
C LEU A 70 -4.35 -28.26 -49.54
N PHE A 71 -4.40 -27.18 -50.35
CA PHE A 71 -5.48 -26.95 -51.32
C PHE A 71 -5.52 -27.96 -52.46
N ASN A 72 -4.36 -28.45 -52.93
CA ASN A 72 -4.31 -29.47 -53.98
C ASN A 72 -4.81 -30.84 -53.52
N ASN A 73 -4.69 -31.18 -52.23
CA ASN A 73 -5.27 -32.40 -51.68
C ASN A 73 -6.79 -32.30 -51.51
N VAL A 74 -7.34 -31.11 -51.23
CA VAL A 74 -8.80 -30.89 -51.19
C VAL A 74 -9.43 -31.13 -52.58
N ARG A 75 -8.72 -30.81 -53.66
CA ARG A 75 -9.15 -31.07 -55.04
C ARG A 75 -9.23 -32.56 -55.42
N LYS A 76 -8.57 -33.45 -54.67
CA LYS A 76 -8.64 -34.92 -54.87
C LYS A 76 -9.77 -35.60 -54.06
N LEU A 77 -10.48 -34.85 -53.22
CA LEU A 77 -11.59 -35.34 -52.42
C LEU A 77 -12.88 -35.41 -53.25
N SER A 78 -13.82 -36.26 -52.85
CA SER A 78 -15.14 -36.31 -53.51
C SER A 78 -15.90 -34.98 -53.30
N LEU A 79 -16.81 -34.64 -54.23
CA LEU A 79 -17.61 -33.41 -54.16
C LEU A 79 -18.32 -33.23 -52.81
N LYS A 80 -18.81 -34.34 -52.22
CA LYS A 80 -19.43 -34.38 -50.89
C LYS A 80 -18.48 -33.89 -49.79
N GLN A 81 -17.21 -34.32 -49.82
CA GLN A 81 -16.20 -33.94 -48.83
C GLN A 81 -15.77 -32.49 -48.98
N GLN A 82 -15.67 -31.98 -50.21
CA GLN A 82 -15.36 -30.57 -50.47
C GLN A 82 -16.45 -29.65 -49.92
N LEU A 83 -17.72 -29.97 -50.17
CA LEU A 83 -18.87 -29.23 -49.62
C LEU A 83 -18.89 -29.27 -48.09
N MET A 84 -18.66 -30.44 -47.48
CA MET A 84 -18.56 -30.56 -46.02
C MET A 84 -17.46 -29.67 -45.43
N ILE A 85 -16.27 -29.61 -46.05
CA ILE A 85 -15.17 -28.76 -45.55
C ILE A 85 -15.53 -27.28 -45.60
N VAL A 86 -16.20 -26.82 -46.67
CA VAL A 86 -16.65 -25.43 -46.80
C VAL A 86 -17.70 -25.09 -45.74
N PHE A 87 -18.69 -25.96 -45.53
CA PHE A 87 -19.68 -25.78 -44.46
C PHE A 87 -19.05 -25.80 -43.05
N ILE A 88 -18.04 -26.64 -42.82
CA ILE A 88 -17.30 -26.64 -41.56
C ILE A 88 -16.54 -25.33 -41.36
N LEU A 89 -15.87 -24.84 -42.41
CA LEU A 89 -15.11 -23.58 -42.33
C LEU A 89 -16.02 -22.37 -42.12
N ILE A 90 -17.16 -22.31 -42.81
CA ILE A 90 -18.10 -21.18 -42.67
C ILE A 90 -18.73 -21.12 -41.28
N SER A 91 -18.88 -22.25 -40.59
CA SER A 91 -19.36 -22.30 -39.20
C SER A 91 -18.24 -22.06 -38.17
N ILE A 92 -17.06 -22.64 -38.36
CA ILE A 92 -15.95 -22.55 -37.37
C ILE A 92 -15.30 -21.17 -37.36
N VAL A 93 -15.08 -20.56 -38.53
CA VAL A 93 -14.32 -19.30 -38.63
C VAL A 93 -15.02 -18.14 -37.90
N PRO A 94 -16.33 -17.88 -38.08
CA PRO A 94 -17.03 -16.82 -37.35
C PRO A 94 -17.10 -17.08 -35.84
N VAL A 95 -17.31 -18.33 -35.42
CA VAL A 95 -17.38 -18.71 -34.00
C VAL A 95 -16.04 -18.51 -33.30
N THR A 96 -14.94 -18.91 -33.95
CA THR A 96 -13.59 -18.73 -33.39
C THR A 96 -13.19 -17.26 -33.33
N LEU A 97 -13.53 -16.47 -34.36
CA LEU A 97 -13.29 -15.03 -34.38
C LEU A 97 -14.09 -14.31 -33.28
N LEU A 98 -15.38 -14.64 -33.15
CA LEU A 98 -16.24 -14.12 -32.10
C LEU A 98 -15.71 -14.48 -30.71
N GLY A 99 -15.33 -15.75 -30.51
CA GLY A 99 -14.73 -16.23 -29.28
C GLY A 99 -13.46 -15.47 -28.92
N PHE A 100 -12.58 -15.22 -29.89
CA PHE A 100 -11.35 -14.45 -29.69
C PHE A 100 -11.63 -12.99 -29.28
N VAL A 101 -12.55 -12.30 -29.97
CA VAL A 101 -12.94 -10.92 -29.64
C VAL A 101 -13.59 -10.87 -28.25
N THR A 102 -14.49 -11.81 -27.97
CA THR A 102 -15.19 -11.91 -26.69
C THR A 102 -14.21 -12.14 -25.55
N TYR A 103 -13.29 -13.08 -25.72
CA TYR A 103 -12.26 -13.39 -24.71
C TYR A 103 -11.42 -12.17 -24.36
N ASN A 104 -10.92 -11.44 -25.36
CA ASN A 104 -10.09 -10.26 -25.13
C ASN A 104 -10.88 -9.13 -24.44
N LYS A 105 -12.13 -8.91 -24.85
CA LYS A 105 -13.01 -7.90 -24.25
C LYS A 105 -13.32 -8.26 -22.78
N VAL A 106 -13.77 -9.48 -22.51
CA VAL A 106 -14.09 -9.96 -21.16
C VAL A 106 -12.85 -9.89 -20.27
N TYR A 107 -11.70 -10.34 -20.76
CA TYR A 107 -10.45 -10.27 -20.00
C TYR A 107 -10.10 -8.83 -19.60
N SER A 108 -10.17 -7.89 -20.54
CA SER A 108 -9.88 -6.47 -20.28
C SER A 108 -10.86 -5.85 -19.28
N GLN A 109 -12.16 -6.18 -19.38
CA GLN A 109 -13.19 -5.65 -18.50
C GLN A 109 -13.06 -6.22 -17.09
N VAL A 110 -12.87 -7.53 -16.95
CA VAL A 110 -12.65 -8.18 -15.64
C VAL A 110 -11.41 -7.61 -14.96
N SER A 111 -10.30 -7.45 -15.69
CA SER A 111 -9.08 -6.86 -15.12
C SER A 111 -9.29 -5.39 -14.69
N LYS A 112 -10.03 -4.60 -15.49
CA LYS A 112 -10.34 -3.21 -15.15
C LYS A 112 -11.23 -3.11 -13.91
N VAL A 113 -12.27 -3.93 -13.82
CA VAL A 113 -13.16 -3.99 -12.65
C VAL A 113 -12.38 -4.37 -11.39
N GLN A 114 -11.51 -5.39 -11.46
CA GLN A 114 -10.64 -5.77 -10.35
C GLN A 114 -9.73 -4.62 -9.91
N LYS A 115 -9.05 -3.93 -10.85
CA LYS A 115 -8.20 -2.79 -10.53
C LYS A 115 -8.98 -1.65 -9.87
N ASN A 116 -10.16 -1.32 -10.39
CA ASN A 116 -11.00 -0.27 -9.82
C ASN A 116 -11.46 -0.63 -8.40
N MET A 117 -11.84 -1.89 -8.18
CA MET A 117 -12.22 -2.39 -6.85
C MET A 117 -11.04 -2.33 -5.87
N LEU A 118 -9.84 -2.75 -6.29
CA LEU A 118 -8.62 -2.64 -5.47
C LEU A 118 -8.31 -1.19 -5.12
N SER A 119 -8.38 -0.28 -6.09
CA SER A 119 -8.19 1.15 -5.87
C SER A 119 -9.24 1.73 -4.92
N ALA A 120 -10.51 1.32 -5.05
CA ALA A 120 -11.57 1.74 -4.13
C ALA A 120 -11.32 1.25 -2.70
N HIS A 121 -10.89 0.00 -2.51
CA HIS A 121 -10.48 -0.49 -1.19
C HIS A 121 -9.27 0.26 -0.64
N ALA A 122 -8.24 0.52 -1.45
CA ALA A 122 -7.07 1.28 -1.02
C ALA A 122 -7.44 2.71 -0.60
N LEU A 123 -8.33 3.35 -1.36
CA LEU A 123 -8.89 4.66 -1.01
C LEU A 123 -9.75 4.61 0.25
N GLY A 124 -10.55 3.57 0.44
CA GLY A 124 -11.34 3.37 1.65
C GLY A 124 -10.47 3.23 2.89
N VAL A 125 -9.39 2.44 2.82
CA VAL A 125 -8.40 2.30 3.90
C VAL A 125 -7.68 3.63 4.14
N LYS A 126 -7.23 4.31 3.08
CA LYS A 126 -6.61 5.64 3.21
C LYS A 126 -7.54 6.62 3.90
N ASN A 127 -8.80 6.71 3.48
CA ASN A 127 -9.78 7.63 4.06
C ASN A 127 -10.05 7.29 5.52
N ASN A 128 -10.13 6.00 5.90
CA ASN A 128 -10.25 5.60 7.30
C ASN A 128 -9.03 6.05 8.13
N ILE A 129 -7.82 5.89 7.61
CA ILE A 129 -6.61 6.39 8.28
C ILE A 129 -6.67 7.91 8.40
N ASP A 130 -6.96 8.64 7.32
CA ASP A 130 -7.06 10.09 7.31
C ASP A 130 -8.10 10.60 8.32
N THR A 131 -9.28 9.96 8.37
CA THR A 131 -10.33 10.27 9.35
C THR A 131 -9.87 9.98 10.78
N THR A 132 -9.25 8.83 11.02
CA THR A 132 -8.76 8.46 12.36
C THR A 132 -7.70 9.42 12.87
N ILE A 133 -6.76 9.83 12.00
CA ILE A 133 -5.76 10.84 12.32
C ILE A 133 -6.40 12.21 12.54
N SER A 134 -7.39 12.60 11.73
CA SER A 134 -8.15 13.84 11.92
C SER A 134 -8.89 13.87 13.26
N SER A 135 -9.45 12.74 13.70
CA SER A 135 -10.04 12.61 15.04
C SER A 135 -8.99 12.83 16.13
N ALA A 136 -7.77 12.30 15.96
CA ALA A 136 -6.65 12.60 16.84
C ALA A 136 -6.33 14.10 16.89
N GLU A 137 -6.32 14.79 15.74
CA GLU A 137 -6.11 16.24 15.68
C GLU A 137 -7.17 17.02 16.46
N ASN A 138 -8.42 16.58 16.42
CA ASN A 138 -9.51 17.19 17.18
C ASN A 138 -9.35 16.96 18.68
N VAL A 139 -8.92 15.77 19.10
CA VAL A 139 -8.59 15.48 20.50
C VAL A 139 -7.43 16.37 20.97
N PHE A 140 -6.36 16.50 20.19
CA PHE A 140 -5.27 17.43 20.50
C PHE A 140 -5.78 18.87 20.65
N LYS A 141 -6.61 19.36 19.72
CA LYS A 141 -7.17 20.72 19.80
C LYS A 141 -8.02 20.91 21.06
N SER A 142 -8.87 19.94 21.38
CA SER A 142 -9.75 19.99 22.55
C SER A 142 -8.96 20.00 23.86
N LEU A 143 -7.94 19.14 23.99
CA LEU A 143 -7.12 19.05 25.18
C LEU A 143 -6.18 20.28 25.33
N SER A 144 -5.54 20.71 24.25
CA SER A 144 -4.65 21.90 24.28
C SER A 144 -5.40 23.21 24.49
N ALA A 145 -6.72 23.26 24.24
CA ALA A 145 -7.54 24.44 24.52
C ALA A 145 -7.92 24.57 26.00
N GLN A 146 -7.60 23.58 26.84
CA GLN A 146 -7.88 23.64 28.27
C GLN A 146 -6.88 24.57 28.97
N THR A 147 -7.38 25.61 29.63
CA THR A 147 -6.54 26.60 30.34
C THR A 147 -5.66 25.95 31.39
N ASP A 148 -6.16 24.97 32.16
CA ASP A 148 -5.37 24.26 33.18
C ASP A 148 -4.15 23.54 32.59
N MET A 149 -4.22 23.08 31.33
CA MET A 149 -3.09 22.45 30.64
C MET A 149 -2.00 23.47 30.30
N LEU A 150 -2.40 24.64 29.79
CA LEU A 150 -1.45 25.71 29.46
C LEU A 150 -0.78 26.25 30.72
N VAL A 151 -1.54 26.53 31.77
CA VAL A 151 -1.02 27.00 33.06
C VAL A 151 -0.02 26.01 33.64
N LEU A 152 -0.38 24.72 33.71
CA LEU A 152 0.53 23.68 34.20
C LEU A 152 1.85 23.65 33.43
N LEU A 153 1.78 23.75 32.11
CA LEU A 153 2.95 23.68 31.25
C LEU A 153 3.81 24.96 31.31
N GLU A 154 3.20 26.13 31.49
CA GLU A 154 3.89 27.40 31.71
C GLU A 154 4.61 27.41 33.07
N ASP A 155 3.95 26.96 34.14
CA ASP A 155 4.56 26.82 35.48
C ASP A 155 5.82 25.93 35.41
N ILE A 156 5.71 24.77 34.75
CA ILE A 156 6.84 23.85 34.56
C ILE A 156 7.92 24.46 33.67
N HIS A 157 7.55 25.21 32.63
CA HIS A 157 8.50 25.83 31.72
C HIS A 157 9.36 26.90 32.43
N ASN A 158 8.73 27.73 33.25
CA ASN A 158 9.39 28.84 33.94
C ASN A 158 10.18 28.38 35.17
N ASP A 159 9.55 27.60 36.05
CA ASP A 159 10.13 27.30 37.37
C ASP A 159 10.79 25.90 37.43
N ASN A 160 10.66 25.10 36.37
CA ASN A 160 11.08 23.69 36.32
C ASN A 160 10.50 22.84 37.47
N LYS A 161 9.41 23.28 38.10
CA LYS A 161 8.76 22.59 39.23
C LYS A 161 7.31 22.24 38.90
N LEU A 162 6.84 21.16 39.51
CA LEU A 162 5.50 20.61 39.32
C LEU A 162 4.69 20.82 40.61
N ASP A 163 4.52 22.09 41.01
CA ASP A 163 3.94 22.45 42.31
C ASP A 163 2.41 22.63 42.25
N ASN A 164 1.86 22.85 41.05
CA ASN A 164 0.44 23.06 40.82
C ASN A 164 -0.35 21.73 40.72
N ILE A 165 -0.49 21.05 41.86
CA ILE A 165 -1.14 19.73 41.97
C ILE A 165 -2.60 19.77 41.48
N ILE A 166 -3.31 20.88 41.69
CA ILE A 166 -4.70 21.03 41.28
C ILE A 166 -4.81 21.03 39.74
N SER A 167 -4.03 21.87 39.06
CA SER A 167 -3.98 21.90 37.59
C SER A 167 -3.54 20.56 37.02
N LEU A 168 -2.53 19.92 37.61
CA LEU A 168 -2.09 18.58 37.24
C LEU A 168 -3.24 17.57 37.31
N ASN A 169 -3.97 17.51 38.42
CA ASN A 169 -5.06 16.54 38.60
C ASN A 169 -6.19 16.74 37.58
N LYS A 170 -6.53 17.99 37.26
CA LYS A 170 -7.52 18.28 36.21
C LYS A 170 -7.04 17.85 34.84
N VAL A 171 -5.79 18.14 34.49
CA VAL A 171 -5.18 17.71 33.23
C VAL A 171 -5.18 16.19 33.13
N LEU A 172 -4.73 15.49 34.17
CA LEU A 172 -4.74 14.02 34.22
C LEU A 172 -6.15 13.45 34.05
N LEU A 173 -7.17 14.05 34.68
CA LEU A 173 -8.55 13.63 34.51
C LEU A 173 -9.05 13.82 33.08
N SER A 174 -8.74 14.96 32.45
CA SER A 174 -9.06 15.22 31.04
C SER A 174 -8.40 14.21 30.09
N LEU A 175 -7.11 13.93 30.30
CA LEU A 175 -6.38 12.92 29.52
C LEU A 175 -7.01 11.54 29.70
N LYS A 176 -7.30 11.15 30.94
CA LYS A 176 -7.97 9.87 31.28
C LYS A 176 -9.33 9.74 30.63
N ASN A 177 -10.14 10.79 30.65
CA ASN A 177 -11.45 10.79 30.01
C ASN A 177 -11.32 10.63 28.50
N ALA A 178 -10.36 11.31 27.86
CA ALA A 178 -10.11 11.15 26.43
C ALA A 178 -9.62 9.74 26.05
N VAL A 179 -8.79 9.11 26.90
CA VAL A 179 -8.39 7.70 26.72
C VAL A 179 -9.60 6.77 26.87
N ASN A 180 -10.40 6.92 27.92
CA ASN A 180 -11.55 6.05 28.17
C ASN A 180 -12.63 6.17 27.09
N SER A 181 -12.90 7.38 26.60
CA SER A 181 -13.87 7.63 25.53
C SER A 181 -13.41 7.17 24.14
N SER A 182 -12.19 6.64 24.01
CA SER A 182 -11.66 6.14 22.74
C SER A 182 -12.05 4.69 22.43
N ASP A 183 -12.81 4.04 23.32
CA ASP A 183 -13.19 2.63 23.24
C ASP A 183 -11.99 1.69 22.97
N GLY A 184 -10.84 2.01 23.57
CA GLY A 184 -9.60 1.23 23.46
C GLY A 184 -8.71 1.58 22.27
N LEU A 185 -9.13 2.50 21.39
CA LEU A 185 -8.30 2.98 20.28
C LEU A 185 -7.01 3.66 20.77
N TYR A 186 -7.08 4.37 21.89
CA TYR A 186 -5.91 4.97 22.53
C TYR A 186 -5.48 4.09 23.70
N GLU A 187 -4.22 3.66 23.69
CA GLU A 187 -3.61 3.04 24.85
C GLU A 187 -3.37 4.08 25.96
N THR A 188 -2.86 5.25 25.56
CA THR A 188 -2.68 6.39 26.45
C THR A 188 -2.64 7.69 25.66
N ILE A 189 -2.89 8.79 26.37
CA ILE A 189 -2.53 10.13 25.97
C ILE A 189 -1.65 10.69 27.09
N PHE A 190 -0.47 11.18 26.74
CA PHE A 190 0.42 11.83 27.71
C PHE A 190 0.94 13.16 27.17
N ILE A 191 1.40 13.99 28.10
CA ILE A 191 2.07 15.25 27.83
C ILE A 191 3.48 15.24 28.36
N THR A 192 4.36 15.96 27.68
CA THR A 192 5.77 16.11 28.07
C THR A 192 6.13 17.57 28.22
N ASN A 193 7.17 17.84 29.02
CA ASN A 193 7.86 19.12 28.96
C ASN A 193 8.69 19.24 27.66
N VAL A 194 9.32 20.40 27.45
CA VAL A 194 10.18 20.65 26.27
C VAL A 194 11.37 19.69 26.16
N LYS A 195 11.87 19.15 27.28
CA LYS A 195 12.99 18.19 27.33
C LYS A 195 12.53 16.75 26.98
N GLY A 196 11.24 16.54 26.74
CA GLY A 196 10.65 15.26 26.42
C GLY A 196 10.43 14.34 27.61
N ASN A 197 10.50 14.84 28.85
CA ASN A 197 10.10 14.07 30.03
C ASN A 197 8.58 14.06 30.09
N VAL A 198 7.97 12.88 30.27
CA VAL A 198 6.53 12.77 30.53
C VAL A 198 6.22 13.38 31.89
N ILE A 199 5.23 14.25 31.94
CA ILE A 199 4.79 14.98 33.16
C ILE A 199 3.34 14.69 33.53
N GLY A 200 2.60 14.03 32.65
CA GLY A 200 1.25 13.58 32.91
C GLY A 200 0.78 12.57 31.88
N ASP A 201 0.10 11.53 32.35
CA ASP A 201 -0.37 10.40 31.55
C ASP A 201 -1.82 10.06 31.91
N GLY A 202 -2.65 9.83 30.90
CA GLY A 202 -4.08 9.52 31.05
C GLY A 202 -4.40 8.04 31.25
N SER A 203 -3.40 7.15 31.28
CA SER A 203 -3.65 5.71 31.39
C SER A 203 -3.62 5.21 32.84
N ARG A 204 -4.01 3.94 33.01
CA ARG A 204 -3.79 3.19 34.25
C ARG A 204 -2.31 2.83 34.52
N TYR A 205 -1.42 3.11 33.57
CA TYR A 205 0.02 2.79 33.65
C TYR A 205 0.88 4.04 33.86
N LYS A 206 0.30 5.07 34.49
CA LYS A 206 0.93 6.37 34.77
C LYS A 206 2.37 6.23 35.30
N GLU A 207 2.59 5.35 36.27
CA GLU A 207 3.91 5.12 36.88
C GLU A 207 4.99 4.65 35.88
N VAL A 208 4.60 3.89 34.86
CA VAL A 208 5.53 3.46 33.81
C VAL A 208 5.83 4.62 32.87
N TYR A 209 4.79 5.34 32.45
CA TYR A 209 4.91 6.41 31.45
C TYR A 209 5.63 7.66 31.98
N GLU A 210 5.39 8.08 33.22
CA GLU A 210 6.03 9.25 33.82
C GLU A 210 7.56 9.08 33.98
N ASN A 211 8.05 7.85 34.01
CA ASN A 211 9.47 7.53 34.03
C ASN A 211 10.11 7.45 32.63
N ILE A 212 9.38 7.84 31.57
CA ILE A 212 9.87 7.81 30.19
C ILE A 212 10.30 9.22 29.73
N ASN A 213 11.47 9.27 29.09
CA ASN A 213 11.87 10.39 28.25
C ASN A 213 11.78 10.00 26.77
N ILE A 214 11.06 10.81 25.97
CA ILE A 214 10.83 10.55 24.55
C ILE A 214 11.80 11.27 23.60
N SER A 215 12.79 12.02 24.11
CA SER A 215 13.69 12.85 23.30
C SER A 215 14.43 12.08 22.20
N ASN A 216 14.68 10.79 22.44
CA ASN A 216 15.38 9.91 21.51
C ASN A 216 14.49 9.27 20.44
N THR A 217 13.16 9.41 20.56
CA THR A 217 12.19 8.79 19.66
C THR A 217 12.13 9.49 18.30
N ASP A 218 11.66 8.78 17.27
CA ASP A 218 11.64 9.33 15.92
C ASP A 218 10.58 10.43 15.75
N TYR A 219 9.45 10.33 16.46
CA TYR A 219 8.40 11.34 16.42
C TYR A 219 8.80 12.62 17.17
N TYR A 220 9.50 12.51 18.31
CA TYR A 220 10.07 13.69 18.98
C TYR A 220 11.08 14.40 18.08
N LYS A 221 12.01 13.66 17.47
CA LYS A 221 13.05 14.22 16.57
C LYS A 221 12.47 14.85 15.30
N LYS A 222 11.30 14.38 14.85
CA LYS A 222 10.60 14.96 13.71
C LYS A 222 9.96 16.29 14.06
N LEU A 223 9.41 16.42 15.27
CA LEU A 223 8.85 17.65 15.83
C LEU A 223 9.94 18.70 16.11
N LYS A 224 10.47 19.29 15.03
CA LYS A 224 11.36 20.47 15.10
C LYS A 224 10.59 21.67 15.63
N VAL A 225 11.32 22.67 16.12
CA VAL A 225 10.77 23.92 16.68
C VAL A 225 9.72 24.58 15.76
N ASP A 226 9.88 24.52 14.44
CA ASP A 226 8.95 25.17 13.49
C ASP A 226 7.80 24.29 12.98
N GLU A 227 7.75 22.98 13.32
CA GLU A 227 6.73 22.08 12.80
C GLU A 227 5.47 22.10 13.68
N LYS A 228 4.49 22.94 13.32
CA LYS A 228 3.20 23.09 14.06
C LYS A 228 2.19 21.96 13.83
N GLY A 229 2.54 20.99 12.99
CA GLY A 229 1.64 19.93 12.53
C GLY A 229 1.71 18.66 13.37
N VAL A 230 0.74 17.77 13.16
CA VAL A 230 0.75 16.43 13.75
C VAL A 230 1.80 15.55 13.06
N VAL A 231 2.56 14.82 13.87
CA VAL A 231 3.60 13.89 13.44
C VAL A 231 3.19 12.47 13.83
N ILE A 232 3.21 11.58 12.85
CA ILE A 232 3.03 10.13 13.07
C ILE A 232 4.43 9.50 13.16
N GLY A 233 4.72 8.88 14.30
CA GLY A 233 5.94 8.11 14.52
C GLY A 233 5.86 6.72 13.90
N LYS A 234 6.96 5.98 14.03
CA LYS A 234 6.95 4.56 13.66
C LYS A 234 6.21 3.77 14.73
N PRO A 235 5.57 2.63 14.38
CA PRO A 235 5.03 1.76 15.41
C PRO A 235 6.16 1.21 16.29
N ILE A 236 5.88 1.07 17.57
CA ILE A 236 6.81 0.62 18.61
C ILE A 236 6.10 -0.37 19.54
N ILE A 237 6.85 -1.06 20.39
CA ILE A 237 6.29 -1.86 21.47
C ILE A 237 6.20 -0.95 22.70
N SER A 238 5.00 -0.86 23.27
CA SER A 238 4.76 -0.13 24.52
C SER A 238 5.49 -0.81 25.68
N LYS A 239 6.25 -0.03 26.46
CA LYS A 239 6.89 -0.53 27.68
C LYS A 239 5.87 -0.86 28.77
N ALA A 240 4.71 -0.22 28.75
CA ALA A 240 3.68 -0.40 29.77
C ALA A 240 2.86 -1.68 29.56
N THR A 241 2.57 -2.04 28.30
CA THR A 241 1.63 -3.12 27.98
C THR A 241 2.25 -4.27 27.17
N GLY A 242 3.42 -4.06 26.57
CA GLY A 242 3.99 -5.00 25.59
C GLY A 242 3.23 -5.04 24.26
N ARG A 243 2.19 -4.22 24.07
CA ARG A 243 1.44 -4.16 22.82
C ARG A 243 2.12 -3.26 21.80
N TYR A 244 1.81 -3.48 20.53
CA TYR A 244 2.24 -2.58 19.46
C TYR A 244 1.39 -1.31 19.49
N VAL A 245 2.05 -0.16 19.48
CA VAL A 245 1.39 1.15 19.46
C VAL A 245 1.97 2.05 18.37
N ILE A 246 1.14 2.96 17.84
CA ILE A 246 1.59 4.02 16.92
C ILE A 246 1.54 5.36 17.67
N PRO A 247 2.70 6.00 17.94
CA PRO A 247 2.73 7.33 18.51
C PRO A 247 2.31 8.36 17.46
N VAL A 248 1.33 9.18 17.81
CA VAL A 248 0.94 10.38 17.09
C VAL A 248 1.19 11.55 18.03
N ALA A 249 1.97 12.53 17.60
CA ALA A 249 2.46 13.59 18.46
C ALA A 249 2.18 14.96 17.87
N LYS A 250 1.87 15.93 18.74
CA LYS A 250 1.65 17.33 18.38
C LYS A 250 2.35 18.23 19.40
N PRO A 251 3.04 19.31 18.98
CA PRO A 251 3.59 20.26 19.93
C PRO A 251 2.46 21.00 20.66
N ILE A 252 2.73 21.38 21.90
CA ILE A 252 1.92 22.31 22.68
C ILE A 252 2.72 23.60 22.77
N ASP A 253 2.26 24.62 22.05
CA ASP A 253 2.92 25.92 21.96
C ASP A 253 2.04 26.97 22.68
N SER A 254 2.67 27.92 23.37
CA SER A 254 2.06 29.17 23.84
C SER A 254 2.07 30.21 22.71
N LEU A 255 1.76 31.46 23.03
CA LEU A 255 1.85 32.57 22.07
C LEU A 255 3.29 32.83 21.61
N SER A 256 4.29 32.56 22.45
CA SER A 256 5.71 32.85 22.18
C SER A 256 6.59 31.62 22.09
N ASP A 257 6.27 30.56 22.85
CA ASP A 257 7.22 29.48 23.13
C ASP A 257 6.60 28.10 22.99
N ARG A 258 7.44 27.10 22.74
CA ARG A 258 7.01 25.70 22.89
C ARG A 258 7.02 25.33 24.35
N LEU A 259 5.89 24.85 24.86
CA LEU A 259 5.77 24.42 26.26
C LEU A 259 5.99 22.90 26.42
N GLY A 260 5.64 22.13 25.39
CA GLY A 260 5.69 20.67 25.50
C GLY A 260 5.24 19.94 24.23
N ILE A 261 4.97 18.65 24.40
CA ILE A 261 4.43 17.79 23.34
C ILE A 261 3.30 16.94 23.94
N MET A 262 2.18 16.84 23.24
CA MET A 262 1.15 15.86 23.51
C MET A 262 1.32 14.66 22.59
N VAL A 263 1.18 13.46 23.13
CA VAL A 263 1.29 12.21 22.38
C VAL A 263 0.08 11.34 22.65
N ILE A 264 -0.57 10.89 21.58
CA ILE A 264 -1.57 9.82 21.62
C ILE A 264 -0.86 8.53 21.16
N MET A 265 -0.88 7.51 22.00
CA MET A 265 -0.43 6.16 21.64
C MET A 265 -1.63 5.36 21.14
N PHE A 266 -1.77 5.23 19.81
CA PHE A 266 -2.80 4.39 19.22
C PHE A 266 -2.47 2.92 19.45
N ASP A 267 -3.42 2.14 19.96
CA ASP A 267 -3.30 0.69 19.96
C ASP A 267 -3.35 0.19 18.51
N LEU A 268 -2.31 -0.54 18.07
CA LEU A 268 -2.21 -0.97 16.68
C LEU A 268 -3.28 -2.00 16.31
N GLU A 269 -3.70 -2.84 17.26
CA GLU A 269 -4.70 -3.87 17.02
C GLU A 269 -6.09 -3.26 16.83
N GLU A 270 -6.49 -2.30 17.66
CA GLU A 270 -7.74 -1.56 17.49
C GLU A 270 -7.68 -0.63 16.27
N PHE A 271 -6.57 0.09 16.05
CA PHE A 271 -6.39 0.95 14.87
C PHE A 271 -6.52 0.18 13.55
N THR A 272 -6.10 -1.09 13.51
CA THR A 272 -6.13 -1.91 12.30
C THR A 272 -7.34 -2.82 12.18
N LYS A 273 -8.19 -2.89 13.20
CA LYS A 273 -9.40 -3.71 13.22
C LYS A 273 -10.31 -3.48 12.01
N PRO A 274 -10.58 -2.24 11.54
CA PRO A 274 -11.38 -2.03 10.32
C PRO A 274 -10.76 -2.66 9.06
N PHE A 275 -9.44 -2.86 9.04
CA PHE A 275 -8.72 -3.41 7.88
C PHE A 275 -8.63 -4.94 7.91
N LYS A 276 -8.82 -5.58 9.07
CA LYS A 276 -8.85 -7.05 9.18
C LYS A 276 -10.05 -7.66 8.48
N GLU A 277 -11.15 -6.91 8.42
CA GLU A 277 -12.42 -7.37 7.83
C GLU A 277 -12.43 -7.28 6.29
N VAL A 278 -11.53 -6.51 5.70
CA VAL A 278 -11.47 -6.33 4.24
C VAL A 278 -10.81 -7.53 3.57
N LYS A 279 -11.66 -8.43 3.03
CA LYS A 279 -11.23 -9.58 2.22
C LYS A 279 -11.17 -9.21 0.73
N ILE A 280 -10.07 -9.55 0.07
CA ILE A 280 -9.87 -9.26 -1.36
C ILE A 280 -9.82 -10.59 -2.12
N GLY A 281 -10.92 -10.90 -2.81
CA GLY A 281 -11.08 -12.20 -3.44
C GLY A 281 -10.99 -13.33 -2.41
N LYS A 282 -10.30 -14.43 -2.75
CA LYS A 282 -10.13 -15.59 -1.85
C LYS A 282 -8.86 -15.53 -0.99
N THR A 283 -7.79 -14.96 -1.52
CA THR A 283 -6.44 -15.00 -0.94
C THR A 283 -5.83 -13.63 -0.70
N GLY A 284 -6.40 -12.58 -1.28
CA GLY A 284 -5.89 -11.22 -1.17
C GLY A 284 -6.16 -10.61 0.19
N TYR A 285 -5.23 -9.76 0.61
CA TYR A 285 -5.29 -9.07 1.90
C TYR A 285 -4.61 -7.70 1.78
N ILE A 286 -4.86 -6.86 2.78
CA ILE A 286 -4.30 -5.52 2.89
C ILE A 286 -3.12 -5.55 3.86
N TYR A 287 -2.08 -4.78 3.57
CA TYR A 287 -0.99 -4.48 4.50
C TYR A 287 -0.60 -3.01 4.31
N ILE A 288 -0.15 -2.37 5.37
CA ILE A 288 0.22 -0.95 5.35
C ILE A 288 1.72 -0.88 5.55
N VAL A 289 2.41 -0.08 4.73
CA VAL A 289 3.85 0.15 4.84
C VAL A 289 4.10 1.64 4.95
N ASN A 290 5.02 2.02 5.84
CA ASN A 290 5.44 3.40 5.91
C ASN A 290 6.38 3.77 4.75
N GLU A 291 6.73 5.04 4.64
CA GLU A 291 7.63 5.58 3.61
C GLU A 291 9.04 4.95 3.61
N LYS A 292 9.42 4.25 4.69
CA LYS A 292 10.70 3.54 4.80
C LYS A 292 10.58 2.07 4.41
N GLY A 293 9.41 1.62 3.96
CA GLY A 293 9.13 0.22 3.63
C GLY A 293 9.04 -0.67 4.87
N THR A 294 8.82 -0.10 6.06
CA THR A 294 8.53 -0.90 7.26
C THR A 294 7.04 -1.21 7.31
N ILE A 295 6.71 -2.46 7.57
CA ILE A 295 5.34 -2.95 7.66
C ILE A 295 4.71 -2.43 8.97
N VAL A 296 3.64 -1.67 8.82
CA VAL A 296 2.82 -1.09 9.89
C VAL A 296 1.62 -1.98 10.20
N TYR A 297 1.05 -2.61 9.18
CA TYR A 297 -0.04 -3.57 9.33
C TYR A 297 0.18 -4.73 8.37
N HIS A 298 -0.07 -5.95 8.81
CA HIS A 298 -0.07 -7.15 7.99
C HIS A 298 -1.01 -8.18 8.62
N LYS A 299 -1.57 -9.08 7.80
CA LYS A 299 -2.42 -10.18 8.28
C LYS A 299 -1.69 -11.08 9.27
N GLU A 300 -0.42 -11.35 9.00
CA GLU A 300 0.48 -12.13 9.86
C GLU A 300 1.24 -11.18 10.80
N LYS A 301 1.06 -11.35 12.12
CA LYS A 301 1.59 -10.45 13.16
C LYS A 301 3.12 -10.45 13.23
N ASP A 302 3.79 -11.55 12.87
CA ASP A 302 5.26 -11.69 12.82
C ASP A 302 5.93 -10.78 11.77
N LYS A 303 5.16 -10.33 10.78
CA LYS A 303 5.66 -9.39 9.76
C LYS A 303 5.67 -7.95 10.22
N LEU A 304 5.01 -7.61 11.34
CA LEU A 304 4.96 -6.24 11.85
C LEU A 304 6.38 -5.74 12.17
N LEU A 305 6.64 -4.46 11.89
CA LEU A 305 7.94 -3.80 12.08
C LEU A 305 9.10 -4.33 11.22
N THR A 306 8.89 -5.38 10.41
CA THR A 306 9.89 -5.87 9.46
C THR A 306 9.91 -5.02 8.18
N LYS A 307 10.93 -5.22 7.34
CA LYS A 307 11.01 -4.58 6.02
C LYS A 307 10.23 -5.36 4.99
N ILE A 308 9.56 -4.64 4.11
CA ILE A 308 8.88 -5.25 2.97
C ILE A 308 9.91 -5.81 1.98
N GLU A 309 9.83 -7.10 1.71
CA GLU A 309 10.75 -7.80 0.80
C GLU A 309 10.31 -7.68 -0.67
N ASN A 310 9.08 -7.25 -0.92
CA ASN A 310 8.52 -7.16 -2.26
C ASN A 310 9.17 -6.04 -3.08
N SER A 311 9.88 -6.42 -4.14
CA SER A 311 10.63 -5.50 -5.02
C SER A 311 9.74 -4.49 -5.75
N LEU A 312 8.48 -4.83 -6.08
CA LEU A 312 7.55 -3.90 -6.72
C LEU A 312 7.17 -2.76 -5.78
N ILE A 313 6.94 -3.08 -4.51
CA ILE A 313 6.56 -2.12 -3.49
C ILE A 313 7.75 -1.23 -3.14
N ASN A 314 8.94 -1.83 -2.99
CA ASN A 314 10.16 -1.06 -2.77
C ASN A 314 10.41 -0.06 -3.91
N ASN A 315 10.22 -0.48 -5.17
CA ASN A 315 10.31 0.43 -6.30
C ASN A 315 9.25 1.53 -6.28
N ALA A 316 8.00 1.21 -5.94
CA ALA A 316 6.94 2.20 -5.80
C ALA A 316 7.25 3.21 -4.68
N ILE A 317 7.78 2.78 -3.54
CA ILE A 317 8.23 3.66 -2.46
C ILE A 317 9.34 4.59 -2.95
N ILE A 318 10.30 4.09 -3.74
CA ILE A 318 11.39 4.89 -4.31
C ILE A 318 10.86 5.94 -5.30
N GLU A 319 9.98 5.55 -6.23
CA GLU A 319 9.36 6.47 -7.18
C GLU A 319 8.58 7.56 -6.45
N ILE A 320 7.83 7.19 -5.43
CA ILE A 320 7.04 8.13 -4.65
C ILE A 320 7.93 9.05 -3.81
N LYS A 321 9.07 8.59 -3.27
CA LYS A 321 10.04 9.48 -2.61
C LYS A 321 10.62 10.54 -3.55
N LYS A 322 10.82 10.20 -4.83
CA LYS A 322 11.24 11.16 -5.86
C LYS A 322 10.16 12.21 -6.14
N VAL A 323 8.89 11.86 -5.97
CA VAL A 323 7.73 12.76 -6.13
C VAL A 323 7.38 13.51 -4.83
N LYS A 324 7.62 12.91 -3.65
CA LYS A 324 7.29 13.40 -2.30
C LYS A 324 8.30 14.42 -1.75
N ARG A 325 8.41 15.56 -2.43
CA ARG A 325 8.52 16.84 -1.70
C ARG A 325 7.17 17.26 -1.07
N ILE A 326 6.06 16.49 -1.24
CA ILE A 326 4.70 17.03 -1.04
C ILE A 326 3.66 16.22 -0.18
N TYR A 327 3.66 14.88 0.08
CA TYR A 327 2.59 14.29 0.95
C TYR A 327 2.97 13.05 1.80
N ARG A 328 2.45 12.91 3.04
CA ARG A 328 2.67 11.83 4.04
C ARG A 328 1.52 10.80 4.03
N ALA A 329 1.63 9.64 3.39
CA ALA A 329 1.65 8.26 3.93
C ALA A 329 1.26 7.30 2.76
N LEU A 330 1.39 5.97 2.86
CA LEU A 330 1.14 5.01 1.75
C LEU A 330 0.37 3.77 2.25
N VAL A 331 -0.61 3.32 1.47
CA VAL A 331 -1.35 2.05 1.65
C VAL A 331 -1.12 1.20 0.41
N PHE A 332 -0.70 -0.07 0.57
CA PHE A 332 -0.49 -1.01 -0.54
C PHE A 332 -1.37 -2.25 -0.37
N ILE A 333 -1.81 -2.85 -1.47
CA ILE A 333 -2.64 -4.06 -1.46
C ILE A 333 -1.91 -5.14 -2.28
N HIS A 334 -1.89 -6.39 -1.79
CA HIS A 334 -1.20 -7.51 -2.42
C HIS A 334 -2.21 -8.59 -2.76
N MET A 335 -2.12 -9.11 -3.97
CA MET A 335 -2.90 -10.24 -4.43
C MET A 335 -1.96 -11.20 -5.15
N ILE A 336 -1.89 -12.43 -4.65
CA ILE A 336 -1.42 -13.58 -5.43
C ILE A 336 -2.68 -14.17 -6.06
N ALA A 337 -2.77 -14.08 -7.39
CA ALA A 337 -3.82 -14.68 -8.20
C ALA A 337 -3.58 -16.18 -8.40
#